data_AF-A0A9D8GJR7-F1
#
_entry.id   AF-A0A9D8GJR7-F1
#
_cell.length_a   1.000
_cell.length_b   1.000
_cell.length_c   1.000
_cell.angle_alpha   90.00
_cell.angle_beta   90.00
_cell.angle_gamma   90.00
#
_symmetry.space_group_name_H-M   'P 1'
#
loop_
_entity.id
_entity.type
_entity.pdbx_description
1 polymer ?
#
loop_
_entity_poly.entity_id
_entity_poly.type
_entity_poly.pdbx_seq_one_letter_code
_entity_poly.pdbx_strand_id
1 'polypeptide(L)'
;MASIVALAALAIRFLVAGLRASRLHAVLLGLALFVAGTAFLTGLGRLGLSEDQALASRYATPVLLFWLAVIGLALDGLARARPNWRAAASVGFVAGLAASLVLVVLLHIRHGRNIRELAQEVDYAGLAPVVGVADAAALRRLYTLSANRVLAEADYLKQHRLGPFHGSEAAWLGRDIGEIFDPAPSERCTGAIVDVAAAATSPSAGAEPLQGFRIAGWVADLDARRPPSFVLITDPNGTVAGLAKLQQRRLAVVESIFGRTGHRHRWRGFTRAVAGDGYAAYALLADGRICRLAG
;
A
#
# COMPACT_ATOMS: atom_id res chain seq x y z
N MET A 1 11.39 28.78 -12.69
CA MET A 1 12.50 29.76 -12.82
C MET A 1 12.52 30.78 -11.67
N ALA A 2 11.39 31.40 -11.29
CA ALA A 2 11.34 32.39 -10.20
C ALA A 2 11.95 31.91 -8.85
N SER A 3 11.73 30.63 -8.50
CA SER A 3 12.25 30.04 -7.25
C SER A 3 13.78 29.93 -7.19
N ILE A 4 14.43 29.70 -8.34
CA ILE A 4 15.89 29.59 -8.46
C ILE A 4 16.55 30.96 -8.33
N VAL A 5 15.92 31.98 -8.94
CA VAL A 5 16.37 33.37 -8.86
C VAL A 5 16.22 33.92 -7.43
N ALA A 6 15.11 33.61 -6.76
CA ALA A 6 14.91 33.98 -5.35
C ALA A 6 15.95 33.31 -4.43
N LEU A 7 16.27 32.03 -4.68
CA LEU A 7 17.31 31.27 -3.97
C LEU A 7 18.71 31.87 -4.16
N ALA A 8 19.07 32.16 -5.40
CA ALA A 8 20.37 32.74 -5.73
C ALA A 8 20.51 34.13 -5.11
N ALA A 9 19.47 34.98 -5.20
CA ALA A 9 19.46 36.28 -4.56
C ALA A 9 19.57 36.19 -3.04
N LEU A 10 18.87 35.24 -2.40
CA LEU A 10 18.95 35.04 -0.95
C LEU A 10 20.32 34.53 -0.53
N ALA A 11 20.87 33.53 -1.23
CA ALA A 11 22.18 32.95 -0.96
C ALA A 11 23.30 33.97 -1.16
N ILE A 12 23.26 34.76 -2.25
CA ILE A 12 24.21 35.85 -2.52
C ILE A 12 24.09 36.92 -1.43
N ARG A 13 22.87 37.32 -1.05
CA ARG A 13 22.67 38.30 0.03
C ARG A 13 23.25 37.81 1.37
N PHE A 14 23.15 36.52 1.67
CA PHE A 14 23.70 35.93 2.90
C PHE A 14 25.22 35.74 2.84
N LEU A 15 25.77 35.34 1.69
CA LEU A 15 27.21 35.27 1.46
C LEU A 15 27.87 36.65 1.57
N VAL A 16 27.23 37.68 0.98
CA VAL A 16 27.69 39.07 1.01
C VAL A 16 27.48 39.73 2.38
N ALA A 17 26.43 39.38 3.11
CA ALA A 17 26.17 39.90 4.46
C ALA A 17 27.07 39.30 5.56
N GLY A 18 27.97 38.37 5.21
CA GLY A 18 29.13 37.97 6.01
C GLY A 18 28.82 37.50 7.44
N LEU A 19 28.66 36.19 7.63
CA LEU A 19 28.99 35.44 8.87
C LEU A 19 28.44 35.93 10.24
N ARG A 20 27.58 36.95 10.30
CA ARG A 20 26.81 37.35 11.50
C ARG A 20 25.48 36.60 11.64
N ALA A 21 25.38 35.48 10.95
CA ALA A 21 24.20 34.63 10.88
C ALA A 21 24.10 33.82 12.18
N SER A 22 22.97 33.90 12.89
CA SER A 22 22.76 33.04 14.07
C SER A 22 22.77 31.57 13.67
N ARG A 23 23.01 30.63 14.60
CA ARG A 23 23.03 29.18 14.32
C ARG A 23 21.79 28.72 13.55
N LEU A 24 20.63 29.31 13.83
CA LEU A 24 19.38 29.07 13.10
C LEU A 24 19.47 29.39 11.60
N HIS A 25 20.12 30.49 11.22
CA HIS A 25 20.28 30.87 9.81
C HIS A 25 21.14 29.89 9.05
N ALA A 26 22.24 29.44 9.66
CA ALA A 26 23.13 28.46 9.04
C ALA A 26 22.38 27.13 8.79
N VAL A 27 21.54 26.71 9.74
CA VAL A 27 20.70 25.51 9.61
C VAL A 27 19.65 25.67 8.51
N LEU A 28 18.89 26.77 8.51
CA LEU A 28 17.84 26.99 7.50
C LEU A 28 18.43 27.15 6.09
N LEU A 29 19.53 27.89 5.96
CA LEU A 29 20.24 28.03 4.68
C LEU A 29 20.82 26.69 4.22
N GLY A 30 21.46 25.94 5.11
CA GLY A 30 21.98 24.61 4.82
C GLY A 30 20.90 23.65 4.36
N LEU A 31 19.73 23.66 5.03
CA LEU A 31 18.57 22.86 4.64
C LEU A 31 18.04 23.25 3.26
N ALA A 32 17.91 24.55 2.99
CA ALA A 32 17.43 25.04 1.70
C ALA A 32 18.39 24.67 0.56
N LEU A 33 19.70 24.85 0.77
CA LEU A 33 20.74 24.49 -0.19
C LEU A 33 20.84 22.97 -0.40
N PHE A 34 20.71 22.19 0.67
CA PHE A 34 20.70 20.73 0.59
C PHE A 34 19.54 20.25 -0.29
N VAL A 35 18.30 20.69 0.00
CA VAL A 35 17.14 20.30 -0.81
C VAL A 35 17.31 20.76 -2.26
N ALA A 36 17.71 22.01 -2.50
CA ALA A 36 17.93 22.53 -3.85
C ALA A 36 19.01 21.74 -4.61
N GLY A 37 20.12 21.42 -3.94
CA GLY A 37 21.21 20.62 -4.49
C GLY A 37 20.77 19.20 -4.83
N THR A 38 20.03 18.54 -3.93
CA THR A 38 19.47 17.21 -4.21
C THR A 38 18.48 17.23 -5.38
N ALA A 39 17.65 18.27 -5.49
CA ALA A 39 16.71 18.42 -6.60
C ALA A 39 17.45 18.65 -7.93
N PHE A 40 18.50 19.47 -7.91
CA PHE A 40 19.35 19.71 -9.08
C PHE A 40 20.07 18.44 -9.54
N LEU A 41 20.73 17.72 -8.63
CA LEU A 41 21.41 16.45 -8.95
C LEU A 41 20.42 15.38 -9.41
N THR A 42 19.24 15.30 -8.79
CA THR A 42 18.17 14.37 -9.21
C THR A 42 17.65 14.74 -10.61
N GLY A 43 17.49 16.02 -10.91
CA GLY A 43 17.09 16.49 -12.23
C GLY A 43 18.14 16.15 -13.30
N LEU A 44 19.41 16.41 -13.02
CA LEU A 44 20.53 16.05 -13.91
C LEU A 44 20.60 14.54 -14.18
N GLY A 45 20.42 13.72 -13.15
CA GLY A 45 20.40 12.26 -13.30
C GLY A 45 19.16 11.72 -14.01
N ARG A 46 18.17 12.58 -14.35
CA ARG A 46 16.86 12.19 -14.89
C ARG A 46 16.45 12.97 -16.13
N LEU A 47 17.41 13.61 -16.83
CA LEU A 47 17.16 14.43 -18.03
C LEU A 47 16.47 13.67 -19.20
N GLY A 48 16.32 12.34 -19.13
CA GLY A 48 15.61 11.51 -20.11
C GLY A 48 14.33 10.84 -19.61
N LEU A 49 13.81 11.21 -18.43
CA LEU A 49 12.56 10.65 -17.87
C LEU A 49 11.37 11.61 -18.07
N SER A 50 10.17 11.05 -18.15
CA SER A 50 8.94 11.83 -18.41
C SER A 50 8.62 12.84 -17.29
N GLU A 51 7.94 13.92 -17.67
CA GLU A 51 7.54 15.03 -16.77
C GLU A 51 6.70 14.56 -15.58
N ASP A 52 5.94 13.47 -15.75
CA ASP A 52 5.14 12.84 -14.68
C ASP A 52 5.99 12.44 -13.47
N GLN A 53 7.26 12.10 -13.69
CA GLN A 53 8.16 11.73 -12.60
C GLN A 53 8.56 12.95 -11.76
N ALA A 54 8.60 14.16 -12.35
CA ALA A 54 8.99 15.38 -11.66
C ALA A 54 7.88 15.94 -10.77
N LEU A 55 6.62 15.72 -11.14
CA LEU A 55 5.42 16.14 -10.39
C LEU A 55 4.93 15.08 -9.39
N ALA A 56 5.67 13.98 -9.22
CA ALA A 56 5.29 12.92 -8.30
C ALA A 56 5.20 13.42 -6.85
N SER A 57 4.14 13.04 -6.15
CA SER A 57 3.84 13.46 -4.76
C SER A 57 4.98 13.18 -3.77
N ARG A 58 5.83 12.19 -4.05
CA ARG A 58 7.03 11.85 -3.25
C ARG A 58 8.05 13.00 -3.11
N TYR A 59 7.98 14.03 -3.96
CA TYR A 59 8.84 15.22 -3.87
C TYR A 59 8.23 16.37 -3.06
N ALA A 60 6.98 16.25 -2.62
CA ALA A 60 6.31 17.31 -1.86
C ALA A 60 7.01 17.61 -0.53
N THR A 61 7.45 16.57 0.21
CA THR A 61 8.05 16.74 1.54
C THR A 61 9.36 17.55 1.50
N PRO A 62 10.36 17.22 0.65
CA PRO A 62 11.55 18.06 0.51
C PRO A 62 11.23 19.51 0.10
N VAL A 63 10.31 19.69 -0.85
CA VAL A 63 9.92 21.03 -1.34
C VAL A 63 9.27 21.87 -0.24
N LEU A 64 8.47 21.27 0.65
CA LEU A 64 7.89 21.97 1.80
C LEU A 64 8.96 22.38 2.81
N LEU A 65 9.91 21.51 3.13
CA LEU A 65 11.05 21.83 4.01
C LEU A 65 11.88 22.99 3.45
N PHE A 66 12.10 22.98 2.14
CA PHE A 66 12.75 24.05 1.43
C PHE A 66 12.00 25.39 1.60
N TRP A 67 10.69 25.42 1.36
CA TRP A 67 9.90 26.65 1.50
C TRP A 67 9.82 27.14 2.94
N LEU A 68 9.70 26.24 3.93
CA LEU A 68 9.74 26.60 5.35
C LEU A 68 11.08 27.25 5.72
N ALA A 69 12.18 26.73 5.19
CA ALA A 69 13.50 27.32 5.40
C ALA A 69 13.62 28.72 4.79
N VAL A 70 13.16 28.90 3.55
CA VAL A 70 13.18 30.21 2.86
C VAL A 70 12.29 31.23 3.57
N ILE A 71 11.08 30.83 3.96
CA ILE A 71 10.14 31.71 4.70
C ILE A 71 10.72 32.09 6.06
N GLY A 72 11.31 31.13 6.79
CA GLY A 72 11.96 31.41 8.07
C GLY A 72 13.10 32.42 7.94
N LEU A 73 13.95 32.27 6.92
CA LEU A 73 15.03 33.23 6.62
C LEU A 73 14.48 34.62 6.24
N ALA A 74 13.40 34.68 5.46
CA ALA A 74 12.77 35.94 5.05
C ALA A 74 12.14 36.68 6.24
N LEU A 75 11.42 35.96 7.11
CA LEU A 75 10.77 36.53 8.29
C LEU A 75 11.78 37.00 9.34
N ASP A 76 12.85 36.24 9.58
CA ASP A 76 13.93 36.70 10.47
C ASP A 76 14.63 37.95 9.90
N GLY A 77 14.93 37.95 8.59
CA GLY A 77 15.47 39.12 7.92
C GLY A 77 14.59 40.37 8.06
N LEU A 78 13.27 40.22 7.93
CA LEU A 78 12.31 41.31 8.13
C LEU A 78 12.26 41.77 9.59
N ALA A 79 12.29 40.84 10.55
CA ALA A 79 12.26 41.09 11.98
C ALA A 79 13.54 41.79 12.49
N ARG A 80 14.69 41.56 11.85
CA ARG A 80 15.93 42.31 12.09
C ARG A 80 15.87 43.72 11.52
N ALA A 81 15.36 43.88 10.30
CA ALA A 81 15.24 45.18 9.64
C ALA A 81 14.17 46.08 10.28
N ARG A 82 13.12 45.48 10.85
CA ARG A 82 12.02 46.19 11.52
C ARG A 82 11.75 45.56 12.89
N PRO A 83 12.40 46.06 13.97
CA PRO A 83 12.28 45.50 15.31
C PRO A 83 10.84 45.42 15.82
N ASN A 84 10.01 46.40 15.47
CA ASN A 84 8.61 46.48 15.86
C ASN A 84 7.75 45.35 15.25
N TRP A 85 8.26 44.64 14.24
CA TRP A 85 7.58 43.55 13.55
C TRP A 85 8.01 42.16 14.08
N ARG A 86 8.91 42.09 15.06
CA ARG A 86 9.45 40.81 15.57
C ARG A 86 8.34 39.87 16.05
N ALA A 87 7.40 40.37 16.85
CA ALA A 87 6.29 39.56 17.36
C ALA A 87 5.38 39.08 16.21
N ALA A 88 5.04 39.96 15.28
CA ALA A 88 4.22 39.63 14.11
C ALA A 88 4.91 38.61 13.19
N ALA A 89 6.22 38.73 12.97
CA ALA A 89 7.01 37.80 12.17
C ALA A 89 7.10 36.40 12.80
N SER A 90 7.30 36.31 14.12
CA SER A 90 7.30 35.04 14.85
C SER A 90 5.93 34.37 14.82
N VAL A 91 4.85 35.13 15.04
CA VAL A 91 3.47 34.62 14.94
C VAL A 91 3.17 34.15 13.53
N GLY A 92 3.57 34.92 12.51
CA GLY A 92 3.42 34.55 11.10
C GLY A 92 4.17 33.26 10.73
N PHE A 93 5.39 33.07 11.24
CA PHE A 93 6.17 31.85 11.02
C PHE A 93 5.50 30.63 11.65
N VAL A 94 5.07 30.73 12.92
CA VAL A 94 4.39 29.65 13.63
C VAL A 94 3.05 29.30 12.97
N ALA A 95 2.27 30.32 12.58
CA ALA A 95 1.01 30.12 11.86
C ALA A 95 1.23 29.46 10.50
N GLY A 96 2.26 29.87 9.74
CA GLY A 96 2.63 29.26 8.47
C GLY A 96 3.07 27.80 8.63
N LEU A 97 3.89 27.50 9.64
CA LEU A 97 4.28 26.14 9.98
C LEU A 97 3.06 25.28 10.33
N ALA A 98 2.19 25.77 11.22
CA ALA A 98 0.96 25.07 11.60
C ALA A 98 0.04 24.81 10.39
N ALA A 99 -0.18 25.81 9.54
CA ALA A 99 -0.97 25.67 8.31
C ALA A 99 -0.36 24.65 7.35
N SER A 100 0.97 24.63 7.20
CA SER A 100 1.67 23.65 6.36
C SER A 100 1.53 22.23 6.89
N LEU A 101 1.62 22.03 8.21
CA LEU A 101 1.42 20.72 8.85
C LEU A 101 -0.02 20.24 8.67
N VAL A 102 -1.00 21.13 8.89
CA VAL A 102 -2.42 20.82 8.65
C VAL A 102 -2.64 20.42 7.18
N LEU A 103 -2.07 21.17 6.23
CA LEU A 103 -2.17 20.84 4.80
C LEU A 103 -1.56 19.47 4.49
N VAL A 104 -0.38 19.16 5.02
CA VAL A 104 0.28 17.85 4.86
C VAL A 104 -0.60 16.73 5.42
N VAL A 105 -1.17 16.91 6.61
CA VAL A 105 -2.07 15.93 7.24
C VAL A 105 -3.32 15.73 6.38
N LEU A 106 -3.94 16.80 5.89
CA LEU A 106 -5.12 16.72 5.02
C LEU A 106 -4.81 16.01 3.69
N LEU A 107 -3.65 16.29 3.08
CA LEU A 107 -3.17 15.61 1.88
C LEU A 107 -2.91 14.12 2.15
N HIS A 108 -2.30 13.79 3.30
CA HIS A 108 -2.07 12.41 3.71
C HIS A 108 -3.36 11.66 4.01
N ILE A 109 -4.37 12.30 4.63
CA ILE A 109 -5.68 11.67 4.87
C ILE A 109 -6.39 11.37 3.55
N ARG A 110 -6.36 12.31 2.59
CA ARG A 110 -6.90 12.09 1.24
C ARG A 110 -6.19 10.95 0.51
N HIS A 111 -4.85 10.90 0.58
CA HIS A 111 -4.06 9.81 -0.02
C HIS A 111 -4.11 8.50 0.77
N GLY A 112 -4.45 8.53 2.06
CA GLY A 112 -4.46 7.37 2.95
C GLY A 112 -5.50 6.32 2.52
N ARG A 113 -6.61 6.73 1.90
CA ARG A 113 -7.55 5.81 1.26
C ARG A 113 -6.87 5.05 0.11
N ASN A 114 -6.16 5.76 -0.77
CA ASN A 114 -5.44 5.16 -1.89
C ASN A 114 -4.31 4.23 -1.41
N ILE A 115 -3.61 4.59 -0.32
CA ILE A 115 -2.54 3.75 0.25
C ILE A 115 -3.12 2.46 0.83
N ARG A 116 -4.26 2.53 1.53
CA ARG A 116 -4.92 1.31 2.03
C ARG A 116 -5.42 0.43 0.89
N GLU A 117 -6.05 1.00 -0.13
CA GLU A 117 -6.47 0.26 -1.33
C GLU A 117 -5.27 -0.40 -2.03
N LEU A 118 -4.18 0.34 -2.19
CA LEU A 118 -2.94 -0.19 -2.73
C LEU A 118 -2.40 -1.33 -1.87
N ALA A 119 -2.38 -1.19 -0.55
CA ALA A 119 -1.93 -2.24 0.36
C ALA A 119 -2.80 -3.52 0.21
N GLN A 120 -4.11 -3.39 0.02
CA GLN A 120 -4.99 -4.54 -0.23
C GLN A 120 -4.76 -5.19 -1.59
N GLU A 121 -4.46 -4.40 -2.63
CA GLU A 121 -4.10 -4.93 -3.94
C GLU A 121 -2.73 -5.63 -3.89
N VAL A 122 -1.76 -5.08 -3.12
CA VAL A 122 -0.46 -5.71 -2.84
C VAL A 122 -0.65 -7.04 -2.13
N ASP A 123 -1.44 -7.05 -1.06
CA ASP A 123 -1.76 -8.25 -0.30
C ASP A 123 -2.45 -9.32 -1.16
N TYR A 124 -3.44 -8.92 -1.96
CA TYR A 124 -4.16 -9.83 -2.85
C TYR A 124 -3.21 -10.42 -3.90
N ALA A 125 -2.49 -9.58 -4.66
CA ALA A 125 -1.61 -10.06 -5.71
C ALA A 125 -0.40 -10.84 -5.15
N GLY A 126 0.03 -10.56 -3.92
CA GLY A 126 1.04 -11.35 -3.20
C GLY A 126 0.59 -12.77 -2.85
N LEU A 127 -0.72 -13.05 -2.75
CA LEU A 127 -1.22 -14.42 -2.55
C LEU A 127 -1.00 -15.32 -3.77
N ALA A 128 -0.96 -14.77 -4.98
CA ALA A 128 -0.77 -15.55 -6.20
C ALA A 128 0.53 -16.40 -6.16
N PRO A 129 1.73 -15.82 -5.92
CA PRO A 129 2.95 -16.61 -5.80
C PRO A 129 2.97 -17.50 -4.55
N VAL A 130 2.28 -17.12 -3.46
CA VAL A 130 2.16 -17.97 -2.25
C VAL A 130 1.41 -19.27 -2.55
N VAL A 131 0.28 -19.15 -3.25
CA VAL A 131 -0.55 -20.30 -3.65
C VAL A 131 0.08 -21.08 -4.81
N GLY A 132 0.98 -20.46 -5.57
CA GLY A 132 1.63 -21.04 -6.75
C GLY A 132 0.83 -20.82 -8.03
N VAL A 133 0.13 -19.69 -8.15
CA VAL A 133 -0.70 -19.34 -9.31
C VAL A 133 -0.05 -18.22 -10.13
N ALA A 134 0.08 -18.44 -11.43
CA ALA A 134 0.60 -17.46 -12.38
C ALA A 134 -0.48 -16.48 -12.83
N ASP A 135 -0.63 -15.37 -12.10
CA ASP A 135 -1.59 -14.32 -12.47
C ASP A 135 -0.91 -13.03 -12.94
N ALA A 136 -0.78 -12.88 -14.26
CA ALA A 136 -0.12 -11.74 -14.86
C ALA A 136 -0.85 -10.42 -14.65
N ALA A 137 -2.19 -10.41 -14.60
CA ALA A 137 -2.93 -9.17 -14.44
C ALA A 137 -2.85 -8.62 -13.01
N ALA A 138 -2.79 -9.51 -12.00
CA ALA A 138 -2.59 -9.14 -10.60
C ALA A 138 -1.14 -8.68 -10.37
N LEU A 139 -0.16 -9.44 -10.85
CA LEU A 139 1.26 -9.14 -10.64
C LEU A 139 1.74 -7.89 -11.39
N ARG A 140 1.23 -7.62 -12.60
CA ARG A 140 1.59 -6.39 -13.37
C ARG A 140 1.18 -5.09 -12.69
N ARG A 141 0.25 -5.14 -11.72
CA ARG A 141 -0.11 -3.96 -10.91
C ARG A 141 0.94 -3.64 -9.87
N LEU A 142 1.72 -4.63 -9.43
CA LEU A 142 2.73 -4.49 -8.38
C LEU A 142 4.14 -4.38 -8.95
N TYR A 143 4.43 -5.18 -9.98
CA TYR A 143 5.75 -5.32 -10.54
C TYR A 143 5.72 -4.95 -12.02
N THR A 144 6.76 -4.24 -12.46
CA THR A 144 7.05 -4.05 -13.88
C THR A 144 7.65 -5.31 -14.52
N LEU A 145 8.01 -6.31 -13.70
CA LEU A 145 8.53 -7.61 -14.11
C LEU A 145 7.41 -8.51 -14.67
N SER A 146 7.76 -9.44 -15.54
CA SER A 146 6.82 -10.46 -16.02
C SER A 146 6.40 -11.40 -14.87
N ALA A 147 5.16 -11.86 -14.89
CA ALA A 147 4.60 -12.78 -13.90
C ALA A 147 5.48 -14.01 -13.67
N ASN A 148 6.04 -14.55 -14.76
CA ASN A 148 6.85 -15.76 -14.72
C ASN A 148 8.22 -15.53 -14.09
N ARG A 149 8.80 -14.32 -14.20
CA ARG A 149 10.01 -13.97 -13.44
C ARG A 149 9.71 -13.88 -11.94
N VAL A 150 8.56 -13.30 -11.57
CA VAL A 150 8.15 -13.25 -10.15
C VAL A 150 7.97 -14.66 -9.59
N LEU A 151 7.42 -15.60 -10.37
CA LEU A 151 7.29 -17.00 -9.97
C LEU A 151 8.62 -17.76 -9.97
N ALA A 152 9.52 -17.50 -10.91
CA ALA A 152 10.84 -18.14 -10.91
C ALA A 152 11.64 -17.80 -9.64
N GLU A 153 11.49 -16.57 -9.12
CA GLU A 153 12.10 -16.15 -7.85
C GLU A 153 11.28 -16.59 -6.62
N ALA A 154 10.05 -17.08 -6.80
CA ALA A 154 9.16 -17.42 -5.70
C ALA A 154 9.74 -18.54 -4.83
N ASP A 155 10.44 -19.52 -5.43
CA ASP A 155 11.08 -20.59 -4.66
C ASP A 155 12.19 -20.05 -3.75
N TYR A 156 13.02 -19.13 -4.26
CA TYR A 156 14.06 -18.48 -3.45
C TYR A 156 13.44 -17.67 -2.31
N LEU A 157 12.41 -16.87 -2.60
CA LEU A 157 11.70 -16.06 -1.61
C LEU A 157 11.01 -16.94 -0.55
N LYS A 158 10.42 -18.07 -0.97
CA LYS A 158 9.79 -19.04 -0.09
C LYS A 158 10.79 -19.70 0.85
N GLN A 159 11.93 -20.16 0.34
CA GLN A 159 12.99 -20.79 1.12
C GLN A 159 13.53 -19.86 2.22
N HIS A 160 13.64 -18.56 1.92
CA HIS A 160 14.13 -17.55 2.86
C HIS A 160 13.03 -16.81 3.63
N ARG A 161 11.76 -17.22 3.49
CA ARG A 161 10.59 -16.58 4.14
C ARG A 161 10.52 -15.06 3.90
N LEU A 162 10.76 -14.63 2.68
CA LEU A 162 10.78 -13.22 2.28
C LEU A 162 9.44 -12.77 1.69
N GLY A 163 9.12 -11.48 1.85
CA GLY A 163 7.93 -10.87 1.25
C GLY A 163 6.62 -11.57 1.66
N PRO A 164 5.79 -12.03 0.70
CA PRO A 164 4.51 -12.65 1.02
C PRO A 164 4.64 -14.05 1.64
N PHE A 165 5.84 -14.66 1.63
CA PHE A 165 6.11 -15.99 2.22
C PHE A 165 6.53 -15.95 3.70
N HIS A 166 6.65 -14.75 4.30
CA HIS A 166 7.01 -14.61 5.71
C HIS A 166 5.89 -15.08 6.66
N GLY A 167 4.64 -14.95 6.22
CA GLY A 167 3.45 -15.25 7.03
C GLY A 167 3.25 -16.76 7.28
N SER A 168 2.57 -17.09 8.37
CA SER A 168 2.22 -18.48 8.71
C SER A 168 1.23 -19.09 7.71
N GLU A 169 0.53 -18.26 6.94
CA GLU A 169 -0.53 -18.69 6.02
C GLU A 169 0.02 -19.53 4.86
N ALA A 170 1.26 -19.25 4.44
CA ALA A 170 1.95 -20.04 3.43
C ALA A 170 2.17 -21.51 3.88
N ALA A 171 2.27 -21.75 5.19
CA ALA A 171 2.46 -23.10 5.74
C ALA A 171 1.17 -23.93 5.82
N TRP A 172 0.00 -23.32 5.57
CA TRP A 172 -1.27 -24.05 5.55
C TRP A 172 -1.51 -24.78 4.23
N LEU A 173 -0.93 -24.29 3.13
CA LEU A 173 -1.12 -24.86 1.80
C LEU A 173 -0.64 -26.31 1.73
N GLY A 174 -1.49 -27.18 1.18
CA GLY A 174 -1.20 -28.60 1.02
C GLY A 174 -1.40 -29.44 2.28
N ARG A 175 -1.87 -28.85 3.38
CA ARG A 175 -2.23 -29.58 4.60
C ARG A 175 -3.73 -29.80 4.71
N ASP A 176 -4.13 -30.85 5.42
CA ASP A 176 -5.53 -31.09 5.76
C ASP A 176 -6.03 -29.99 6.70
N ILE A 177 -7.21 -29.44 6.40
CA ILE A 177 -7.75 -28.31 7.15
C ILE A 177 -8.11 -28.68 8.61
N GLY A 178 -8.56 -29.91 8.86
CA GLY A 178 -8.93 -30.42 10.18
C GLY A 178 -7.73 -30.71 11.08
N GLU A 179 -6.53 -30.89 10.51
CA GLU A 179 -5.29 -30.99 11.30
C GLU A 179 -4.77 -29.64 11.80
N ILE A 180 -5.16 -28.54 11.15
CA ILE A 180 -4.61 -27.21 11.42
C ILE A 180 -5.57 -26.39 12.29
N PHE A 181 -6.88 -26.58 12.14
CA PHE A 181 -7.87 -25.72 12.76
C PHE A 181 -9.03 -26.51 13.36
N ASP A 182 -9.46 -26.07 14.54
CA ASP A 182 -10.67 -26.59 15.16
C ASP A 182 -11.93 -26.03 14.47
N PRO A 183 -12.95 -26.87 14.22
CA PRO A 183 -14.21 -26.43 13.65
C PRO A 183 -15.03 -25.60 14.66
N ALA A 184 -15.62 -24.52 14.18
CA ALA A 184 -16.68 -23.79 14.86
C ALA A 184 -18.07 -24.34 14.44
N PRO A 185 -19.13 -24.05 15.23
CA PRO A 185 -20.49 -24.39 14.83
C PRO A 185 -20.86 -23.78 13.47
N SER A 186 -21.54 -24.54 12.62
CA SER A 186 -21.89 -24.13 11.25
C SER A 186 -22.77 -22.88 11.18
N GLU A 187 -23.53 -22.59 12.24
CA GLU A 187 -24.40 -21.40 12.31
C GLU A 187 -23.63 -20.11 12.61
N ARG A 188 -22.36 -20.21 13.04
CA ARG A 188 -21.57 -19.05 13.45
C ARG A 188 -21.13 -18.17 12.28
N CYS A 189 -21.04 -18.73 11.09
CA CYS A 189 -20.68 -17.97 9.90
C CYS A 189 -21.54 -18.34 8.71
N THR A 190 -21.64 -17.42 7.76
CA THR A 190 -22.30 -17.66 6.48
C THR A 190 -21.55 -16.92 5.38
N GLY A 191 -21.64 -17.38 4.14
CA GLY A 191 -20.88 -16.83 3.03
C GLY A 191 -20.94 -17.76 1.83
N ALA A 192 -20.63 -17.24 0.66
CA ALA A 192 -20.65 -18.02 -0.58
C ALA A 192 -19.50 -17.62 -1.49
N ILE A 193 -19.08 -18.57 -2.33
CA ILE A 193 -18.24 -18.32 -3.51
C ILE A 193 -19.17 -17.73 -4.58
N VAL A 194 -18.80 -16.59 -5.15
CA VAL A 194 -19.63 -15.87 -6.13
C VAL A 194 -18.99 -15.84 -7.51
N ASP A 195 -17.66 -15.88 -7.57
CA ASP A 195 -16.92 -15.78 -8.82
C ASP A 195 -15.70 -16.69 -8.80
N VAL A 196 -15.51 -17.43 -9.89
CA VAL A 196 -14.37 -18.29 -10.16
C VAL A 196 -13.94 -18.02 -11.60
N ALA A 197 -12.76 -17.45 -11.77
CA ALA A 197 -12.24 -17.09 -13.08
C ALA A 197 -10.83 -17.67 -13.24
N ALA A 198 -10.49 -18.15 -14.45
CA ALA A 198 -9.13 -18.59 -14.74
C ALA A 198 -8.13 -17.45 -14.45
N ALA A 199 -7.02 -17.77 -13.81
CA ALA A 199 -5.92 -16.82 -13.62
C ALA A 199 -5.35 -16.41 -14.98
N ALA A 200 -4.97 -15.14 -15.10
CA ALA A 200 -4.45 -14.62 -16.36
C ALA A 200 -3.03 -15.17 -16.60
N THR A 201 -2.92 -16.23 -17.37
CA THR A 201 -1.62 -16.79 -17.76
C THR A 201 -0.90 -15.85 -18.73
N SER A 202 0.41 -15.69 -18.56
CA SER A 202 1.26 -15.06 -19.56
C SER A 202 1.84 -16.17 -20.45
N PRO A 203 1.69 -16.11 -21.79
CA PRO A 203 2.38 -17.05 -22.66
C PRO A 203 3.89 -16.84 -22.48
N SER A 204 4.60 -17.82 -21.96
CA SER A 204 6.05 -17.89 -22.09
C SER A 204 6.50 -19.32 -22.31
N ALA A 205 7.45 -19.46 -23.22
CA ALA A 205 8.02 -20.71 -23.68
C ALA A 205 8.53 -21.58 -22.53
N GLY A 206 8.08 -22.84 -22.50
CA GLY A 206 8.84 -23.96 -21.93
C GLY A 206 8.40 -24.53 -20.58
N ALA A 207 7.47 -23.91 -19.85
CA ALA A 207 6.92 -24.48 -18.63
C ALA A 207 5.39 -24.47 -18.68
N GLU A 208 4.76 -25.62 -18.41
CA GLU A 208 3.31 -25.74 -18.22
C GLU A 208 2.89 -24.72 -17.16
N PRO A 209 2.00 -23.76 -17.47
CA PRO A 209 1.54 -22.81 -16.48
C PRO A 209 0.84 -23.58 -15.37
N LEU A 210 1.24 -23.36 -14.12
CA LEU A 210 0.48 -23.83 -12.96
C LEU A 210 -0.93 -23.23 -13.06
N GLN A 211 -1.87 -24.04 -13.54
CA GLN A 211 -3.24 -23.63 -13.75
C GLN A 211 -3.87 -23.34 -12.39
N GLY A 212 -4.52 -22.20 -12.29
CA GLY A 212 -5.16 -21.75 -11.07
C GLY A 212 -6.28 -20.79 -11.38
N PHE A 213 -7.10 -20.54 -10.37
CA PHE A 213 -8.27 -19.71 -10.46
C PHE A 213 -8.16 -18.53 -9.50
N ARG A 214 -8.61 -17.37 -9.98
CA ARG A 214 -9.08 -16.29 -9.11
C ARG A 214 -10.41 -16.71 -8.54
N ILE A 215 -10.55 -16.53 -7.25
CA ILE A 215 -11.79 -16.86 -6.55
C ILE A 215 -12.21 -15.70 -5.67
N ALA A 216 -13.51 -15.41 -5.68
CA ALA A 216 -14.07 -14.33 -4.89
C ALA A 216 -15.43 -14.71 -4.32
N GLY A 217 -15.76 -14.07 -3.21
CA GLY A 217 -17.02 -14.32 -2.52
C GLY A 217 -17.27 -13.32 -1.42
N TRP A 218 -18.14 -13.71 -0.50
CA TRP A 218 -18.43 -12.95 0.71
C TRP A 218 -18.52 -13.87 1.92
N VAL A 219 -18.36 -13.29 3.10
CA VAL A 219 -18.43 -13.97 4.39
C VAL A 219 -18.99 -13.03 5.47
N ALA A 220 -19.71 -13.58 6.43
CA ALA A 220 -20.11 -12.91 7.66
C ALA A 220 -19.86 -13.85 8.84
N ASP A 221 -19.31 -13.30 9.92
CA ASP A 221 -19.37 -13.87 11.26
C ASP A 221 -20.65 -13.34 11.93
N LEU A 222 -21.50 -14.24 12.40
CA LEU A 222 -22.82 -13.89 12.96
C LEU A 222 -22.75 -13.60 14.46
N ASP A 223 -21.72 -14.09 15.15
CA ASP A 223 -21.55 -13.93 16.59
C ASP A 223 -20.64 -12.75 16.93
N ALA A 224 -19.64 -12.47 16.10
CA ALA A 224 -18.67 -11.41 16.34
C ALA A 224 -18.88 -10.20 15.42
N ARG A 225 -18.79 -8.99 15.97
CA ARG A 225 -18.71 -7.74 15.18
C ARG A 225 -17.36 -7.55 14.47
N ARG A 226 -16.50 -8.58 14.45
CA ARG A 226 -15.18 -8.52 13.82
C ARG A 226 -15.19 -9.38 12.56
N PRO A 227 -14.67 -8.86 11.43
CA PRO A 227 -14.53 -9.67 10.22
C PRO A 227 -13.61 -10.86 10.48
N PRO A 228 -13.85 -12.00 9.82
CA PRO A 228 -12.86 -13.07 9.71
C PRO A 228 -11.51 -12.54 9.21
N SER A 229 -10.44 -13.28 9.48
CA SER A 229 -9.07 -12.87 9.14
C SER A 229 -8.69 -13.32 7.72
N PHE A 230 -9.12 -14.52 7.34
CA PHE A 230 -8.84 -15.18 6.08
C PHE A 230 -10.01 -16.04 5.64
N VAL A 231 -10.03 -16.40 4.36
CA VAL A 231 -10.83 -17.50 3.84
C VAL A 231 -9.89 -18.53 3.21
N LEU A 232 -9.98 -19.77 3.66
CA LEU A 232 -9.25 -20.91 3.11
C LEU A 232 -10.10 -21.60 2.06
N ILE A 233 -9.47 -22.00 0.97
CA ILE A 233 -10.12 -22.79 -0.08
C ILE A 233 -9.52 -24.19 -0.04
N THR A 234 -10.37 -25.20 0.09
CA THR A 234 -9.95 -26.60 0.09
C THR A 234 -10.40 -27.31 -1.18
N ASP A 235 -9.65 -28.33 -1.53
CA ASP A 235 -10.08 -29.34 -2.50
C ASP A 235 -11.16 -30.28 -1.89
N PRO A 236 -11.71 -31.22 -2.68
CA PRO A 236 -12.68 -32.20 -2.19
C PRO A 236 -12.18 -33.10 -1.07
N ASN A 237 -10.86 -33.24 -0.91
CA ASN A 237 -10.23 -34.06 0.14
C ASN A 237 -10.02 -33.28 1.44
N GLY A 238 -10.40 -32.00 1.51
CA GLY A 238 -10.19 -31.15 2.68
C GLY A 238 -8.77 -30.56 2.78
N THR A 239 -7.94 -30.73 1.74
CA THR A 239 -6.60 -30.16 1.69
C THR A 239 -6.67 -28.70 1.25
N VAL A 240 -5.94 -27.82 1.94
CA VAL A 240 -5.90 -26.39 1.61
C VAL A 240 -5.20 -26.17 0.25
N ALA A 241 -5.99 -25.81 -0.76
CA ALA A 241 -5.55 -25.58 -2.13
C ALA A 241 -5.45 -24.09 -2.50
N GLY A 242 -6.03 -23.21 -1.67
CA GLY A 242 -6.06 -21.77 -1.93
C GLY A 242 -6.24 -20.92 -0.68
N LEU A 243 -5.93 -19.63 -0.84
CA LEU A 243 -6.00 -18.62 0.21
C LEU A 243 -6.69 -17.37 -0.33
N ALA A 244 -7.50 -16.74 0.51
CA ALA A 244 -8.19 -15.50 0.21
C ALA A 244 -8.17 -14.54 1.41
N LYS A 245 -8.03 -13.24 1.10
CA LYS A 245 -8.06 -12.14 2.06
C LYS A 245 -9.32 -11.30 1.86
N LEU A 246 -9.81 -10.73 2.96
CA LEU A 246 -10.96 -9.86 2.92
C LEU A 246 -10.62 -8.52 2.27
N GLN A 247 -11.59 -7.98 1.55
CA GLN A 247 -11.54 -6.71 0.86
C GLN A 247 -12.28 -5.67 1.68
N GLN A 248 -11.68 -4.48 1.85
CA GLN A 248 -12.28 -3.43 2.67
C GLN A 248 -13.34 -2.65 1.90
N ARG A 249 -13.30 -2.71 0.56
CA ARG A 249 -14.29 -2.08 -0.29
C ARG A 249 -15.65 -2.75 -0.09
N ARG A 250 -16.52 -2.11 0.69
CA ARG A 250 -17.97 -2.26 0.57
C ARG A 250 -18.32 -1.90 -0.87
N LEU A 251 -18.45 -2.91 -1.72
CA LEU A 251 -19.00 -2.71 -3.05
C LEU A 251 -20.51 -2.52 -2.88
N ALA A 252 -21.02 -1.36 -3.28
CA ALA A 252 -22.46 -1.06 -3.32
C ALA A 252 -23.27 -2.14 -4.08
N VAL A 253 -22.60 -2.94 -4.92
CA VAL A 253 -23.18 -4.11 -5.60
C VAL A 253 -23.64 -5.21 -4.63
N VAL A 254 -23.00 -5.38 -3.47
CA VAL A 254 -23.49 -6.33 -2.44
C VAL A 254 -24.78 -5.80 -1.81
N GLU A 255 -24.91 -4.47 -1.72
CA GLU A 255 -26.12 -3.78 -1.28
C GLU A 255 -27.26 -3.95 -2.29
N SER A 256 -26.95 -3.85 -3.60
CA SER A 256 -27.96 -3.99 -4.67
C SER A 256 -28.37 -5.44 -4.97
N ILE A 257 -27.51 -6.44 -4.71
CA ILE A 257 -27.84 -7.86 -4.93
C ILE A 257 -28.55 -8.47 -3.71
N PHE A 258 -28.21 -8.06 -2.48
CA PHE A 258 -28.64 -8.78 -1.27
C PHE A 258 -29.48 -7.97 -0.27
N GLY A 259 -29.85 -6.71 -0.59
CA GLY A 259 -30.95 -5.98 0.06
C GLY A 259 -30.82 -5.66 1.56
N ARG A 260 -29.77 -6.09 2.27
CA ARG A 260 -29.55 -5.77 3.69
C ARG A 260 -28.08 -5.51 4.02
N THR A 261 -27.87 -4.44 4.78
CA THR A 261 -26.62 -3.95 5.40
C THR A 261 -26.12 -4.85 6.54
N GLY A 262 -25.99 -6.16 6.30
CA GLY A 262 -25.37 -7.07 7.26
C GLY A 262 -23.84 -6.91 7.31
N HIS A 263 -23.20 -7.40 8.37
CA HIS A 263 -21.74 -7.51 8.56
C HIS A 263 -21.08 -8.50 7.57
N ARG A 264 -21.38 -8.34 6.26
CA ARG A 264 -20.89 -9.17 5.16
C ARG A 264 -19.67 -8.49 4.56
N HIS A 265 -18.58 -9.23 4.51
CA HIS A 265 -17.29 -8.80 4.02
C HIS A 265 -16.96 -9.57 2.75
N ARG A 266 -16.57 -8.86 1.69
CA ARG A 266 -16.08 -9.52 0.48
C ARG A 266 -14.69 -10.06 0.70
N TRP A 267 -14.34 -11.11 -0.03
CA TRP A 267 -12.98 -11.64 -0.08
C TRP A 267 -12.59 -11.97 -1.50
N ARG A 268 -11.29 -11.96 -1.75
CA ARG A 268 -10.67 -12.38 -3.02
C ARG A 268 -9.40 -13.16 -2.72
N GLY A 269 -9.11 -14.14 -3.56
CA GLY A 269 -7.93 -14.97 -3.43
C GLY A 269 -7.63 -15.77 -4.67
N PHE A 270 -6.78 -16.77 -4.47
CA PHE A 270 -6.33 -17.69 -5.50
C PHE A 270 -6.44 -19.12 -4.99
N THR A 271 -6.73 -20.04 -5.91
CA THR A 271 -6.66 -21.48 -5.67
C THR A 271 -5.94 -22.17 -6.82
N ARG A 272 -5.15 -23.20 -6.52
CA ARG A 272 -4.61 -24.10 -7.55
C ARG A 272 -5.76 -24.88 -8.19
N ALA A 273 -5.58 -25.25 -9.47
CA ALA A 273 -6.44 -26.25 -10.09
C ALA A 273 -6.19 -27.60 -9.40
N VAL A 274 -7.26 -28.27 -8.98
CA VAL A 274 -7.20 -29.60 -8.36
C VAL A 274 -8.06 -30.55 -9.17
N ALA A 275 -7.65 -31.82 -9.25
CA ALA A 275 -8.42 -32.86 -9.91
C ALA A 275 -9.66 -33.19 -9.04
N GLY A 276 -10.85 -33.03 -9.60
CA GLY A 276 -12.13 -33.28 -8.92
C GLY A 276 -13.08 -32.09 -9.02
N ASP A 277 -14.38 -32.38 -8.96
CA ASP A 277 -15.42 -31.36 -9.04
C ASP A 277 -15.60 -30.67 -7.68
N GLY A 278 -15.18 -29.41 -7.62
CA GLY A 278 -15.61 -28.46 -6.60
C GLY A 278 -14.54 -28.03 -5.60
N TYR A 279 -14.77 -26.83 -5.05
CA TYR A 279 -13.99 -26.26 -3.96
C TYR A 279 -14.92 -26.00 -2.78
N ALA A 280 -14.40 -26.17 -1.56
CA ALA A 280 -15.07 -25.67 -0.36
C ALA A 280 -14.34 -24.45 0.19
N ALA A 281 -15.09 -23.50 0.73
CA ALA A 281 -14.53 -22.31 1.37
C ALA A 281 -14.78 -22.35 2.87
N TYR A 282 -13.78 -21.96 3.65
CA TYR A 282 -13.83 -21.90 5.12
C TYR A 282 -13.35 -20.54 5.60
N ALA A 283 -14.11 -19.90 6.48
CA ALA A 283 -13.69 -18.68 7.15
C ALA A 283 -12.81 -18.99 8.35
N LEU A 284 -11.67 -18.32 8.48
CA LEU A 284 -10.86 -18.30 9.69
C LEU A 284 -11.34 -17.17 10.61
N LEU A 285 -11.99 -17.55 11.71
CA LEU A 285 -12.58 -16.63 12.67
C LEU A 285 -11.52 -15.98 13.58
N ALA A 286 -11.90 -14.90 14.26
CA ALA A 286 -10.99 -14.13 15.10
C ALA A 286 -10.43 -14.90 16.31
N ASP A 287 -11.09 -16.00 16.70
CA ASP A 287 -10.65 -16.90 17.78
C ASP A 287 -9.84 -18.10 17.29
N GLY A 288 -9.47 -18.12 16.00
CA GLY A 288 -8.63 -19.16 15.39
C GLY A 288 -9.37 -20.40 14.91
N ARG A 289 -10.69 -20.51 15.13
CA ARG A 289 -11.51 -21.60 14.62
C ARG A 289 -11.94 -21.37 13.18
N ILE A 290 -12.28 -22.45 12.48
CA ILE A 290 -12.77 -22.38 11.10
C ILE A 290 -14.27 -22.67 11.01
N CYS A 291 -14.93 -22.04 10.06
CA CYS A 291 -16.35 -22.29 9.79
C CYS A 291 -16.58 -22.42 8.28
N ARG A 292 -17.27 -23.47 7.87
CA ARG A 292 -17.55 -23.75 6.46
C ARG A 292 -18.57 -22.75 5.92
N LEU A 293 -18.29 -22.18 4.75
CA LEU A 293 -19.19 -21.30 4.04
C LEU A 293 -20.26 -22.11 3.29
N ALA A 294 -21.52 -21.75 3.49
CA ALA A 294 -22.66 -22.37 2.81
C ALA A 294 -22.79 -21.80 1.39
N GLY A 295 -22.45 -22.63 0.38
CA GLY A 295 -22.51 -22.29 -1.04
C GLY A 295 -23.86 -21.73 -1.48
#